data_AF-A0A2S9Z4R1-F1
#
_entry.id   AF-A0A2S9Z4R1-F1
#
_cell.length_a   1.000
_cell.length_b   1.000
_cell.length_c   1.000
_cell.angle_alpha   90.00
_cell.angle_beta   90.00
_cell.angle_gamma   90.00
#
_symmetry.space_group_name_H-M   'P 1'
#
loop_
_entity.id
_entity.type
_entity.pdbx_description
1 polymer ?
#
loop_
_entity_poly.entity_id
_entity_poly.type
_entity_poly.pdbx_seq_one_letter_code
_entity_poly.pdbx_strand_id
1 'polypeptide(L)' 'MNDILLLAADEASKVTGLGTVGYGLATIGPGLGIGILVGKALEGMARQPEMAGQLRTTMFLGIAFVEALALIGLVAGFLF' A
#
# COMPACT_ATOMS: atom_id res chain seq x y z
N MET A 1 32.58 14.78 -27.51
CA MET A 1 33.05 13.78 -26.51
C MET A 1 32.17 13.81 -25.27
N ASN A 2 31.90 15.00 -24.69
CA ASN A 2 30.99 15.13 -23.55
C ASN A 2 29.54 14.72 -23.87
N ASP A 3 29.04 14.97 -25.09
CA ASP A 3 27.67 14.59 -25.47
C ASP A 3 27.47 13.07 -25.56
N ILE A 4 28.51 12.32 -25.92
CA ILE A 4 28.48 10.85 -25.96
C ILE A 4 28.49 10.28 -24.54
N LEU A 5 29.25 10.90 -23.63
CA LEU A 5 29.24 10.53 -22.20
C LEU A 5 27.89 10.89 -21.55
N LEU A 6 27.27 11.99 -21.94
CA LEU A 6 25.94 12.39 -21.49
C LEU A 6 24.85 11.44 -22.01
N LEU A 7 24.91 11.04 -23.29
CA LEU A 7 24.00 10.05 -23.88
C LEU A 7 24.13 8.67 -23.22
N ALA A 8 25.36 8.23 -22.93
CA ALA A 8 25.61 6.96 -22.26
C ALA A 8 25.13 6.96 -20.80
N ALA A 9 25.21 8.11 -20.12
CA ALA A 9 24.66 8.28 -18.77
C ALA A 9 23.12 8.29 -18.76
N ASP A 10 22.47 8.87 -19.79
CA ASP A 10 21.01 8.87 -19.94
C ASP A 10 20.45 7.46 -20.21
N GLU A 11 21.15 6.64 -21.00
CA GLU A 11 20.79 5.22 -21.23
C GLU A 11 20.89 4.38 -19.94
N ALA A 12 21.90 4.64 -19.08
CA ALA A 12 22.05 3.95 -17.81
C ALA A 12 20.93 4.29 -16.79
N SER A 13 20.24 5.43 -16.97
CA SER A 13 19.18 5.90 -16.08
C SER A 13 17.79 5.34 -16.42
N LYS A 14 17.62 4.57 -17.52
CA LYS A 14 16.31 4.09 -17.99
C LYS A 14 15.91 2.73 -17.39
N VAL A 15 16.11 2.51 -16.09
CA VAL A 15 15.45 1.38 -15.43
C VAL A 15 13.99 1.74 -15.17
N THR A 16 13.17 1.61 -16.20
CA THR A 16 11.73 1.86 -16.13
C THR A 16 11.04 0.75 -15.33
N GLY A 17 10.23 1.10 -14.34
CA GLY A 17 9.36 0.14 -13.62
C GLY A 17 9.82 -0.25 -12.21
N LEU A 18 10.93 0.27 -11.68
CA LEU A 18 11.28 0.02 -10.27
C LEU A 18 10.21 0.56 -9.29
N GLY A 19 9.55 1.66 -9.63
CA GLY A 19 8.45 2.22 -8.84
C GLY A 19 7.26 1.27 -8.71
N THR A 20 6.94 0.48 -9.75
CA THR A 20 5.82 -0.48 -9.68
C THR A 20 6.17 -1.69 -8.82
N VAL A 21 7.43 -2.15 -8.88
CA VAL A 21 7.95 -3.19 -7.99
C VAL A 21 7.97 -2.71 -6.54
N GLY A 22 8.47 -1.49 -6.30
CA GLY A 22 8.49 -0.87 -4.97
C GLY A 22 7.09 -0.73 -4.37
N TYR A 23 6.11 -0.30 -5.16
CA TYR A 23 4.71 -0.24 -4.73
C TYR A 23 4.13 -1.64 -4.44
N GLY A 24 4.42 -2.62 -5.30
CA GLY A 24 4.01 -4.00 -5.07
C GLY A 24 4.52 -4.57 -3.74
N LEU A 25 5.75 -4.22 -3.35
CA LEU A 25 6.31 -4.59 -2.05
C LEU A 25 5.68 -3.80 -0.89
N ALA A 26 5.46 -2.50 -1.08
CA ALA A 26 4.85 -1.62 -0.07
C ALA A 26 3.42 -2.05 0.32
N THR A 27 2.67 -2.66 -0.60
CA THR A 27 1.27 -3.08 -0.36
C THR A 27 1.13 -4.41 0.38
N ILE A 28 2.22 -5.19 0.57
CA ILE A 28 2.16 -6.48 1.28
C ILE A 28 1.70 -6.31 2.73
N GLY A 29 2.29 -5.34 3.45
CA GLY A 29 1.93 -5.05 4.85
C GLY A 29 0.46 -4.67 5.01
N PRO A 30 -0.03 -3.67 4.24
CA PRO A 30 -1.43 -3.30 4.21
C PRO A 30 -2.38 -4.45 3.84
N GLY A 31 -2.05 -5.23 2.82
CA GLY A 31 -2.86 -6.39 2.41
C GLY A 31 -3.04 -7.42 3.53
N LEU A 32 -1.96 -7.75 4.24
CA LEU A 32 -2.02 -8.63 5.42
C LEU A 32 -2.79 -8.00 6.58
N GLY A 33 -2.54 -6.73 6.86
CA GLY A 33 -3.20 -5.98 7.94
C GLY A 33 -4.71 -5.92 7.75
N ILE A 34 -5.18 -5.62 6.53
CA ILE A 34 -6.61 -5.59 6.19
C ILE A 34 -7.22 -6.97 6.32
N GLY A 35 -6.56 -8.02 5.81
CA GLY A 35 -7.07 -9.39 5.91
C GLY A 35 -7.32 -9.82 7.36
N ILE A 36 -6.36 -9.57 8.25
CA ILE A 36 -6.48 -9.87 9.69
C ILE A 36 -7.57 -9.02 10.33
N LEU A 37 -7.55 -7.71 10.09
CA LEU A 37 -8.48 -6.76 10.69
C LEU A 37 -9.93 -7.06 10.31
N VAL A 38 -10.21 -7.27 9.03
CA VAL A 38 -11.54 -7.57 8.52
C VAL A 38 -12.00 -8.93 9.01
N GLY A 39 -11.12 -9.94 9.00
CA GLY A 39 -11.41 -11.26 9.57
C GLY A 39 -11.87 -11.17 11.03
N LYS A 40 -11.15 -10.40 11.86
CA LYS A 40 -11.50 -10.21 13.28
C LYS A 40 -12.78 -9.40 13.48
N ALA A 41 -13.01 -8.39 12.65
CA ALA A 41 -14.27 -7.64 12.67
C ALA A 41 -15.47 -8.55 12.33
N LEU A 42 -15.34 -9.39 11.29
CA LEU A 42 -16.38 -10.36 10.90
C LEU A 42 -16.65 -11.38 12.00
N GLU A 43 -15.60 -11.97 12.59
CA GLU A 43 -15.73 -12.86 13.75
C GLU A 43 -16.45 -12.17 14.92
N GLY A 44 -16.11 -10.90 15.21
CA GLY A 44 -16.73 -10.12 16.28
C GLY A 44 -18.21 -9.86 16.01
N MET A 45 -18.56 -9.49 14.78
CA MET A 45 -19.96 -9.26 14.37
C MET A 45 -20.80 -10.55 14.41
N ALA A 46 -20.20 -11.69 14.06
CA ALA A 46 -20.88 -12.98 14.14
C ALA A 46 -21.14 -13.40 15.60
N ARG A 47 -20.23 -13.06 16.53
CA ARG A 47 -20.38 -13.35 17.97
C ARG A 47 -21.34 -12.39 18.69
N GLN A 48 -21.38 -11.12 18.27
CA GLN A 48 -22.22 -10.06 18.86
C GLN A 48 -22.90 -9.24 17.76
N PRO A 49 -24.02 -9.74 17.19
CA PRO A 49 -24.74 -9.06 16.11
C PRO A 49 -25.26 -7.67 16.49
N GLU A 50 -25.60 -7.45 17.75
CA GLU A 50 -26.06 -6.17 18.30
C GLU A 50 -24.99 -5.07 18.22
N MET A 51 -23.70 -5.45 18.24
CA MET A 51 -22.57 -4.53 18.13
C MET A 51 -22.10 -4.35 16.67
N ALA A 52 -22.76 -4.96 15.69
CA ALA A 52 -22.24 -5.03 14.33
C ALA A 52 -22.09 -3.67 13.64
N GLY A 53 -22.92 -2.69 14.00
CA GLY A 53 -22.78 -1.31 13.50
C GLY A 53 -21.52 -0.62 14.03
N GLN A 54 -21.23 -0.77 15.32
CA GLN A 54 -20.04 -0.19 15.94
C GLN A 54 -18.76 -0.88 15.43
N LEU A 55 -18.77 -2.22 15.36
CA LEU A 55 -17.64 -2.99 14.83
C LEU A 55 -17.33 -2.62 13.37
N ARG A 56 -18.34 -2.45 12.50
CA ARG A 56 -18.14 -1.94 11.14
C ARG A 56 -17.48 -0.56 11.12
N THR A 57 -17.93 0.35 11.98
CA THR A 57 -17.38 1.71 12.05
C THR A 57 -15.90 1.68 12.45
N THR A 58 -15.57 0.96 13.53
CA THR A 58 -14.18 0.81 13.98
C THR A 58 -13.31 0.07 12.95
N MET A 59 -13.88 -0.94 12.27
CA MET A 59 -13.21 -1.67 11.19
C MET A 59 -12.79 -0.72 10.06
N PHE A 60 -13.69 0.12 9.55
CA PHE A 60 -13.35 1.07 8.47
C PHE A 60 -12.30 2.09 8.89
N LEU A 61 -12.36 2.58 10.14
CA LEU A 61 -11.32 3.46 10.68
C LEU A 61 -9.95 2.76 10.70
N GLY A 62 -9.92 1.50 11.13
CA GLY A 62 -8.69 0.72 11.12
C GLY A 62 -8.18 0.40 9.71
N ILE A 63 -9.07 0.11 8.74
CA ILE A 63 -8.71 -0.04 7.32
C ILE A 63 -8.02 1.24 6.82
N ALA A 64 -8.57 2.42 7.13
CA ALA A 64 -7.99 3.68 6.70
C ALA A 64 -6.56 3.89 7.24
N PHE A 65 -6.29 3.50 8.48
CA PHE A 65 -4.94 3.56 9.05
C PHE A 65 -3.98 2.55 8.43
N VAL A 66 -4.46 1.35 8.10
CA VAL A 66 -3.64 0.31 7.45
C VAL A 66 -3.29 0.71 6.01
N GLU A 67 -4.25 1.26 5.26
CA GLU A 67 -4.09 1.74 3.88
C GLU A 67 -3.16 2.95 3.76
N ALA A 68 -3.02 3.77 4.82
CA ALA A 68 -2.12 4.92 4.80
C ALA A 68 -0.68 4.56 4.38
N LEU A 69 -0.21 3.36 4.74
CA LEU A 69 1.12 2.88 4.37
C LEU A 69 1.22 2.50 2.88
N ALA A 70 0.17 1.90 2.30
CA ALA A 70 0.11 1.61 0.86
C ALA A 70 0.09 2.91 0.06
N LEU A 71 -0.71 3.89 0.47
CA LEU A 71 -0.79 5.19 -0.19
C LEU A 71 0.53 5.95 -0.14
N ILE A 72 1.29 5.87 0.94
CA ILE A 72 2.65 6.44 1.00
C ILE A 72 3.57 5.76 -0.03
N GLY A 73 3.51 4.42 -0.16
CA GLY A 73 4.27 3.68 -1.17
C GLY A 73 3.86 4.05 -2.60
N LEU A 74 2.56 4.27 -2.84
CA LEU A 74 2.04 4.74 -4.12
C LEU A 74 2.60 6.12 -4.47
N VAL A 75 2.51 7.07 -3.52
CA VAL A 75 3.01 8.44 -3.70
C VAL A 75 4.52 8.45 -3.93
N ALA A 76 5.28 7.60 -3.23
CA ALA A 76 6.71 7.47 -3.45
C ALA A 76 7.05 7.09 -4.91
N GLY A 77 6.27 6.20 -5.53
CA GLY A 77 6.45 5.83 -6.94
C GLY A 77 6.17 6.94 -7.96
N PHE A 78 5.56 8.06 -7.54
CA PHE A 78 5.40 9.27 -8.35
C PHE A 78 6.46 10.34 -8.05
N LEU A 79 7.12 10.27 -6.89
CA LEU A 79 8.12 11.25 -6.46
C LEU A 79 9.55 10.89 -6.87
N PHE A 80 9.84 9.61 -7.04
CA PHE A 80 11.16 9.06 -7.35
C PHE A 80 11.12 8.27 -8.67
#